data_AF-A0A5J4Q2L4-F1
#
_entry.id   AF-A0A5J4Q2L4-F1
#
_cell.length_a   1.000
_cell.length_b   1.000
_cell.length_c   1.000
_cell.angle_alpha   90.00
_cell.angle_beta   90.00
_cell.angle_gamma   90.00
#
_symmetry.space_group_name_H-M   'P 1'
#
loop_
_entity.id
_entity.type
_entity.pdbx_description
1 polymer ?
#
loop_
_entity_poly.entity_id
_entity_poly.type
_entity_poly.pdbx_seq_one_letter_code
_entity_poly.pdbx_strand_id
1 'polypeptide(L)'
;MDIYSGQRKKERWSWSEIIGIAKQNKEIKSTLPNEDIAMLFLNLSDGIACNSTFTKKSEIEALQELKRDWDNLYRLLANKK
;
A
#
# COMPACT_ATOMS: atom_id res chain seq x y z
N MET A 1 8.69 5.02 21.98
CA MET A 1 7.51 4.52 21.24
C MET A 1 6.82 5.61 20.41
N ASP A 2 6.88 6.90 20.79
CA ASP A 2 6.20 7.99 20.05
C ASP A 2 6.75 8.34 18.66
N ILE A 3 8.03 8.07 18.37
CA ILE A 3 8.62 8.42 17.07
C ILE A 3 8.03 7.55 15.95
N TYR A 4 7.83 6.27 16.21
CA TYR A 4 7.31 5.30 15.22
C TYR A 4 5.82 5.55 14.92
N SER A 5 5.01 5.89 15.93
CA SER A 5 3.61 6.24 15.73
C SER A 5 3.46 7.56 14.97
N GLY A 6 4.31 8.55 15.27
CA GLY A 6 4.37 9.82 14.53
C GLY A 6 4.74 9.63 13.06
N GLN A 7 5.75 8.78 12.77
CA GLN A 7 6.16 8.48 11.40
C GLN A 7 5.06 7.75 10.63
N ARG A 8 4.44 6.72 11.21
CA ARG A 8 3.35 5.98 10.56
C ARG A 8 2.14 6.86 10.28
N LYS A 9 1.85 7.83 11.16
CA LYS A 9 0.79 8.81 10.92
C LYS A 9 1.10 9.71 9.72
N LYS A 10 2.35 10.17 9.58
CA LYS A 10 2.79 10.97 8.43
C LYS A 10 2.70 10.17 7.14
N GLU A 11 3.20 8.94 7.12
CA GLU A 11 3.12 8.06 5.95
C GLU A 11 1.68 7.81 5.54
N ARG A 12 0.81 7.45 6.49
CA ARG A 12 -0.61 7.26 6.22
C ARG A 12 -1.25 8.50 5.61
N TRP A 13 -0.96 9.68 6.17
CA TRP A 13 -1.50 10.93 5.65
C TRP A 13 -1.01 11.20 4.22
N SER A 14 0.31 11.14 3.97
CA SER A 14 0.88 11.36 2.64
C SER A 14 0.33 10.38 1.60
N TRP A 15 0.22 9.10 1.95
CA TRP A 15 -0.40 8.11 1.06
C TRP A 15 -1.88 8.37 0.83
N SER A 16 -2.62 8.83 1.85
CA SER A 16 -4.04 9.19 1.70
C SER A 16 -4.24 10.33 0.71
N GLU A 17 -3.35 11.32 0.69
CA GLU A 17 -3.37 12.41 -0.29
C GLU A 17 -3.11 11.89 -1.71
N ILE A 18 -2.13 11.00 -1.89
CA ILE A 18 -1.83 10.35 -3.17
C ILE A 18 -3.05 9.56 -3.69
N ILE A 19 -3.71 8.80 -2.81
CA ILE A 19 -4.93 8.08 -3.17
C ILE A 19 -6.06 9.05 -3.56
N GLY A 20 -6.16 10.19 -2.87
CA GLY A 20 -7.11 11.25 -3.22
C GLY A 20 -6.92 11.77 -4.65
N ILE A 21 -5.67 12.05 -5.03
CA ILE A 21 -5.32 12.49 -6.39
C ILE A 21 -5.66 11.39 -7.41
N ALA A 22 -5.28 10.13 -7.14
CA ALA A 22 -5.58 9.01 -8.04
C ALA A 22 -7.10 8.85 -8.27
N LYS A 23 -7.93 9.05 -7.25
CA LYS A 23 -9.39 9.06 -7.41
C LYS A 23 -9.91 10.24 -8.23
N GLN A 24 -9.38 11.44 -8.01
CA GLN A 24 -9.73 12.62 -8.80
C GLN A 24 -9.42 12.39 -10.29
N ASN A 25 -8.31 11.72 -10.58
CA ASN A 25 -7.90 11.31 -11.93
C ASN A 25 -8.68 10.10 -12.48
N LYS A 26 -9.61 9.52 -11.70
CA LYS A 26 -10.40 8.33 -12.05
C LYS A 26 -9.56 7.05 -12.26
N GLU A 27 -8.34 7.04 -11.75
CA GLU A 27 -7.43 5.90 -11.72
C GLU A 27 -7.94 4.83 -10.74
N ILE A 28 -8.33 5.26 -9.54
CA ILE A 28 -9.00 4.44 -8.53
C ILE A 28 -10.50 4.72 -8.56
N LYS A 29 -11.32 3.66 -8.65
CA LYS A 29 -12.79 3.74 -8.74
C LYS A 29 -13.49 3.24 -7.48
N SER A 30 -12.76 2.61 -6.57
CA SER A 30 -13.27 2.15 -5.27
C SER A 30 -13.87 3.31 -4.44
N THR A 31 -15.00 3.04 -3.79
CA THR A 31 -15.68 3.96 -2.88
C THR A 31 -15.12 3.93 -1.45
N LEU A 32 -14.17 3.04 -1.15
CA LEU A 32 -13.52 2.97 0.16
C LEU A 32 -12.83 4.30 0.48
N PRO A 33 -12.79 4.74 1.76
CA PRO A 33 -12.04 5.93 2.17
C PRO A 33 -10.57 5.94 1.72
N ASN A 34 -9.99 7.12 1.48
CA ASN A 34 -8.59 7.24 1.03
C ASN A 34 -7.62 6.65 2.06
N GLU A 35 -7.89 6.89 3.34
CA GLU A 35 -7.08 6.40 4.45
C GLU A 35 -7.09 4.86 4.52
N ASP A 36 -8.25 4.25 4.31
CA ASP A 36 -8.38 2.79 4.30
C ASP A 36 -7.57 2.18 3.15
N ILE A 37 -7.65 2.77 1.96
CA ILE A 37 -6.86 2.32 0.80
C ILE A 37 -5.36 2.52 1.06
N ALA A 38 -4.94 3.66 1.60
CA ALA A 38 -3.55 3.90 1.96
C ALA A 38 -3.03 2.84 2.96
N MET A 39 -3.85 2.49 3.95
CA MET A 39 -3.53 1.44 4.90
C MET A 39 -3.42 0.05 4.27
N LEU A 40 -4.23 -0.27 3.25
CA LEU A 40 -4.09 -1.53 2.51
C LEU A 40 -2.70 -1.65 1.85
N PHE A 41 -2.23 -0.60 1.16
CA PHE A 41 -0.90 -0.60 0.52
C PHE A 41 0.24 -0.68 1.54
N LEU A 42 0.14 0.07 2.63
CA LEU A 42 1.15 0.06 3.69
C LEU A 42 1.22 -1.31 4.38
N ASN A 43 0.08 -1.86 4.79
CA ASN A 43 0.04 -3.17 5.45
C ASN A 43 0.54 -4.30 4.54
N LEU A 44 0.26 -4.21 3.24
CA LEU A 44 0.74 -5.18 2.27
C LEU A 44 2.27 -5.12 2.13
N SER A 45 2.83 -3.90 2.07
CA SER A 45 4.29 -3.70 2.06
C SER A 45 4.95 -4.21 3.34
N ASP A 46 4.36 -3.91 4.50
CA ASP A 46 4.84 -4.39 5.80
C ASP A 46 4.81 -5.93 5.87
N GLY A 47 3.75 -6.56 5.36
CA GLY A 47 3.61 -8.01 5.31
C GLY A 47 4.69 -8.68 4.45
N ILE A 48 5.04 -8.07 3.33
CA ILE A 48 6.09 -8.58 2.44
C ILE A 48 7.47 -8.43 3.07
N ALA A 49 7.76 -7.28 3.69
CA ALA A 49 9.02 -7.05 4.41
C ALA A 49 9.18 -7.98 5.63
N CYS A 50 8.08 -8.23 6.35
CA CYS A 50 8.05 -9.18 7.44
C CYS A 50 8.32 -10.61 6.92
N ASN A 51 7.62 -11.03 5.86
CA ASN A 51 7.79 -12.35 5.26
C ASN A 51 9.20 -12.59 4.71
N SER A 52 9.82 -11.59 4.06
CA SER A 52 11.19 -11.73 3.52
C SER A 52 12.21 -11.97 4.62
N THR A 53 12.02 -11.37 5.80
CA THR A 53 12.85 -11.59 6.99
C THR A 53 12.82 -13.05 7.46
N PHE A 54 11.66 -13.72 7.36
CA PHE A 54 11.50 -15.12 7.80
C PHE A 54 11.84 -16.15 6.73
N THR A 55 11.61 -15.84 5.45
CA THR A 55 11.70 -16.81 4.35
C THR A 55 13.06 -16.85 3.65
N LYS A 56 14.03 -16.03 4.09
CA LYS A 56 15.35 -15.86 3.45
C LYS A 56 15.27 -15.55 1.94
N LYS A 57 14.17 -14.94 1.51
CA LYS A 57 14.02 -14.43 0.14
C LYS A 57 15.13 -13.44 -0.15
N SER A 58 15.67 -13.50 -1.35
CA SER A 58 16.54 -12.44 -1.86
C SER A 58 15.76 -11.12 -1.96
N GLU A 59 16.50 -10.01 -1.95
CA GLU A 59 15.90 -8.68 -2.13
C GLU A 59 15.16 -8.58 -3.47
N ILE A 60 15.67 -9.24 -4.52
CA ILE A 60 15.04 -9.26 -5.84
C ILE A 60 13.68 -9.97 -5.78
N GLU A 61 13.60 -11.12 -5.12
CA GLU A 61 12.33 -11.86 -4.96
C GLU A 61 11.32 -11.04 -4.15
N ALA A 62 11.76 -10.39 -3.07
CA ALA A 62 10.89 -9.53 -2.25
C ALA A 62 10.37 -8.32 -3.05
N LEU A 63 11.20 -7.70 -3.88
CA LEU A 63 10.79 -6.59 -4.75
C LEU A 63 9.80 -7.03 -5.84
N GLN A 64 10.01 -8.21 -6.43
CA GLN A 64 9.09 -8.79 -7.41
C GLN A 64 7.73 -9.10 -6.79
N GLU A 65 7.72 -9.65 -5.57
CA GLU A 65 6.51 -9.90 -4.79
C GLU A 65 5.78 -8.60 -4.46
N LEU A 66 6.50 -7.58 -3.97
CA LEU A 66 5.95 -6.24 -3.70
C LEU A 66 5.27 -5.66 -4.93
N LYS A 67 5.96 -5.67 -6.07
CA LYS A 67 5.41 -5.16 -7.33
C LYS A 67 4.15 -5.91 -7.73
N ARG A 68 4.19 -7.24 -7.73
CA ARG A 68 3.06 -8.10 -8.11
C ARG A 68 1.83 -7.81 -7.25
N ASP A 69 2.02 -7.74 -5.95
CA ASP A 69 0.91 -7.62 -5.00
C ASP A 69 0.35 -6.19 -4.96
N TRP A 70 1.20 -5.18 -5.14
CA TRP A 70 0.76 -3.79 -5.40
C TRP A 70 -0.05 -3.68 -6.68
N ASP A 71 0.43 -4.23 -7.80
CA ASP A 71 -0.29 -4.21 -9.08
C ASP A 71 -1.67 -4.88 -8.94
N ASN A 72 -1.74 -6.00 -8.22
CA ASN A 72 -2.99 -6.72 -7.98
C ASN A 72 -3.97 -5.91 -7.14
N LEU A 73 -3.52 -5.33 -6.02
CA LEU A 73 -4.36 -4.46 -5.19
C LEU A 73 -4.85 -3.25 -5.99
N TYR A 74 -3.97 -2.61 -6.74
CA TYR A 74 -4.31 -1.46 -7.58
C TYR A 74 -5.37 -1.81 -8.63
N ARG A 75 -5.22 -2.95 -9.33
CA ARG A 75 -6.23 -3.44 -10.29
C ARG A 75 -7.58 -3.67 -9.64
N LEU A 76 -7.63 -4.24 -8.44
CA LEU A 76 -8.89 -4.42 -7.70
C LEU A 76 -9.56 -3.08 -7.39
N LEU A 77 -8.78 -2.05 -7.04
CA LEU A 77 -9.27 -0.71 -6.72
C LEU A 77 -9.67 0.10 -7.96
N ALA A 78 -9.05 -0.16 -9.12
CA ALA A 78 -9.32 0.49 -10.39
C ALA A 78 -10.53 -0.09 -11.14
N ASN A 79 -10.93 -1.32 -10.81
CA ASN A 79 -12.09 -1.98 -11.38
C ASN A 79 -13.38 -1.54 -10.66
N LYS A 80 -14.46 -1.36 -11.43
CA LYS A 80 -15.80 -1.31 -10.86
C LYS A 80 -16.24 -2.75 -10.57
N LYS A 81 -16.79 -3.00 -9.38
CA LYS A 81 -17.75 -4.10 -9.25
C LYS A 81 -18.99 -3.77 -10.08
#